data_AF-A0A545ARP5-F1
#
_entry.id   AF-A0A545ARP5-F1
#
_cell.length_a   1.000
_cell.length_b   1.000
_cell.length_c   1.000
_cell.angle_alpha   90.00
_cell.angle_beta   90.00
_cell.angle_gamma   90.00
#
_symmetry.space_group_name_H-M   'P 1'
#
loop_
_entity.id
_entity.type
_entity.pdbx_description
1 polymer ?
#
loop_
_entity_poly.entity_id
_entity_poly.type
_entity_poly.pdbx_seq_one_letter_code
_entity_poly.pdbx_strand_id
1 'polypeptide(L)'
;MTHAQHLLLRADVARQEILRAGAGRPLVVAATPLAAGERLLTGLRALPDVELILTPADDAVGRLASGTVDAAAVDGVTAPNGPLGVTEPGVLTRCLVSEVRLLVLLPADHPLATLGRLDLESIRDARWIDAPDLRCDPGRIP
;
A
#
# COMPACT_ATOMS: atom_id res chain seq x y z
N MET A 1 -19.59 -24.34 31.30
CA MET A 1 -18.46 -23.99 30.41
C MET A 1 -18.25 -25.13 29.42
N THR A 2 -18.67 -25.05 28.15
CA THR A 2 -18.29 -26.13 27.20
C THR A 2 -18.41 -25.81 25.70
N HIS A 3 -19.37 -25.01 25.22
CA HIS A 3 -19.57 -24.85 23.77
C HIS A 3 -18.65 -23.78 23.13
N ALA A 4 -18.58 -22.59 23.73
CA ALA A 4 -17.73 -21.50 23.23
C ALA A 4 -16.24 -21.89 23.19
N GLN A 5 -15.76 -22.63 24.20
CA GLN A 5 -14.37 -23.09 24.26
C GLN A 5 -14.04 -24.10 23.15
N HIS A 6 -14.95 -25.01 22.82
CA HIS A 6 -14.77 -25.94 21.70
C HIS A 6 -14.78 -25.24 20.34
N LEU A 7 -15.62 -24.21 20.17
CA LEU A 7 -15.63 -23.41 18.95
C LEU A 7 -14.32 -22.62 18.78
N LEU A 8 -13.84 -21.99 19.86
CA LEU A 8 -12.57 -21.26 19.84
C LEU A 8 -11.38 -22.20 19.57
N LEU A 9 -11.35 -23.37 20.21
CA LEU A 9 -10.31 -24.37 19.96
C LEU A 9 -10.32 -24.84 18.50
N ARG A 10 -11.50 -25.09 17.91
CA ARG A 10 -11.59 -25.45 16.48
C ARG A 10 -11.18 -24.31 15.56
N ALA A 11 -11.48 -23.07 15.91
CA ALA A 11 -11.01 -21.91 15.15
C ALA A 11 -9.49 -21.75 15.22
N ASP A 12 -8.89 -21.99 16.39
CA ASP A 12 -7.43 -21.93 16.56
C ASP A 12 -6.72 -23.03 15.79
N VAL A 13 -7.22 -24.28 15.85
CA VAL A 13 -6.69 -25.40 15.06
C VAL A 13 -6.82 -25.10 13.56
N ALA A 14 -7.98 -24.63 13.10
CA ALA A 14 -8.18 -24.27 11.69
C ALA A 14 -7.20 -23.16 11.24
N ARG A 15 -6.97 -22.15 12.10
CA ARG A 15 -5.98 -21.08 11.82
C ARG A 15 -4.58 -21.65 11.69
N GLN A 16 -4.18 -22.58 12.57
CA GLN A 16 -2.87 -23.21 12.51
C GLN A 16 -2.69 -24.08 11.25
N GLU A 17 -3.73 -24.81 10.82
CA GLU A 17 -3.68 -25.60 9.58
C GLU A 17 -3.57 -24.71 8.33
N ILE A 18 -4.26 -23.57 8.29
CA ILE A 18 -4.12 -22.57 7.21
C ILE A 18 -2.69 -22.01 7.18
N LEU A 19 -2.13 -21.66 8.35
CA LEU A 19 -0.75 -21.17 8.45
C LEU A 19 0.27 -22.23 7.99
N ARG A 20 0.04 -23.51 8.33
CA ARG A 20 0.88 -24.63 7.89
C ARG A 20 0.78 -24.89 6.38
N ALA A 21 -0.40 -24.76 5.79
CA ALA A 21 -0.59 -24.93 4.34
C ALA A 21 0.18 -23.88 3.52
N GLY A 22 0.47 -22.71 4.10
CA GLY A 22 1.36 -21.70 3.52
C GLY A 22 2.85 -21.90 3.84
N ALA A 23 3.21 -22.83 4.72
CA ALA A 23 4.59 -23.03 5.11
C ALA A 23 5.40 -23.66 3.96
N GLY A 24 6.43 -22.94 3.49
CA GLY A 24 7.33 -23.41 2.44
C GLY A 24 7.04 -22.90 1.03
N ARG A 25 6.04 -22.01 0.86
CA ARG A 25 5.92 -21.17 -0.35
C ARG A 25 6.35 -19.74 -0.05
N PRO A 26 6.86 -18.99 -1.05
CA PRO A 26 7.16 -17.57 -0.88
C PRO A 26 5.90 -16.81 -0.44
N LEU A 27 6.10 -15.81 0.42
CA LEU A 27 5.08 -14.81 0.72
C LEU A 27 4.95 -13.91 -0.52
N VAL A 28 3.78 -13.88 -1.14
CA VAL A 28 3.55 -13.05 -2.32
C VAL A 28 2.87 -11.75 -1.90
N VAL A 29 3.52 -10.61 -2.15
CA VAL A 29 3.04 -9.28 -1.79
C VAL A 29 2.83 -8.46 -3.06
N ALA A 30 1.63 -7.97 -3.28
CA ALA A 30 1.39 -6.92 -4.27
C ALA A 30 1.63 -5.55 -3.65
N ALA A 31 2.29 -4.64 -4.36
CA ALA A 31 2.48 -3.28 -3.91
C ALA A 31 2.33 -2.26 -5.04
N THR A 32 1.75 -1.10 -4.74
CA THR A 32 1.91 0.06 -5.62
C THR A 32 3.34 0.58 -5.57
N PRO A 33 3.83 1.24 -6.64
CA PRO A 33 5.22 1.68 -6.71
C PRO A 33 5.67 2.58 -5.54
N LEU A 34 4.81 3.49 -5.04
CA LEU A 34 5.18 4.36 -3.92
C LEU A 34 4.98 3.67 -2.55
N ALA A 35 4.09 2.67 -2.45
CA ALA A 35 4.00 1.83 -1.26
C ALA A 35 5.23 0.92 -1.08
N ALA A 36 5.94 0.59 -2.16
CA ALA A 36 7.21 -0.15 -2.16
C ALA A 36 8.42 0.69 -1.69
N GLY A 37 8.20 1.59 -0.73
CA GLY A 37 9.23 2.41 -0.11
C GLY A 37 10.09 1.66 0.92
N GLU A 38 11.07 2.37 1.48
CA GLU A 38 12.08 1.83 2.39
C GLU A 38 11.48 1.03 3.57
N ARG A 39 10.39 1.52 4.17
CA ARG A 39 9.76 0.89 5.33
C ARG A 39 9.19 -0.49 5.01
N LEU A 40 8.50 -0.63 3.88
CA LEU A 40 7.99 -1.92 3.43
C LEU A 40 9.16 -2.84 3.07
N LEU A 41 10.10 -2.37 2.24
CA LEU A 41 11.22 -3.18 1.78
C LEU A 41 12.10 -3.68 2.93
N THR A 42 12.32 -2.86 3.96
CA THR A 42 13.06 -3.26 5.16
C THR A 42 12.33 -4.36 5.93
N GLY A 43 11.01 -4.26 6.07
CA GLY A 43 10.19 -5.31 6.67
C GLY A 43 10.22 -6.62 5.87
N LEU A 44 10.08 -6.53 4.55
CA LEU A 44 10.11 -7.70 3.66
C LEU A 44 11.47 -8.42 3.67
N ARG A 45 12.58 -7.68 3.74
CA ARG A 45 13.94 -8.26 3.84
C ARG A 45 14.19 -9.08 5.10
N ALA A 46 13.40 -8.87 6.16
CA ALA A 46 13.49 -9.67 7.38
C ALA A 46 12.80 -11.03 7.26
N LEU A 47 12.08 -11.28 6.16
CA LEU A 47 11.39 -12.52 5.88
C LEU A 47 12.22 -13.40 4.94
N PRO A 48 12.18 -14.74 5.10
CA PRO A 48 13.09 -15.64 4.40
C PRO A 48 12.79 -15.84 2.91
N ASP A 49 11.53 -15.69 2.49
CA ASP A 49 11.12 -15.90 1.09
C ASP A 49 9.92 -15.01 0.74
N VAL A 50 10.14 -14.00 -0.11
CA VAL A 50 9.13 -13.00 -0.48
C VAL A 50 9.21 -12.71 -1.97
N GLU A 51 8.06 -12.80 -2.64
CA GLU A 51 7.86 -12.29 -3.99
C GLU A 51 7.13 -10.94 -3.91
N LEU A 52 7.70 -9.89 -4.51
CA LEU A 52 7.09 -8.57 -4.56
C LEU A 52 6.63 -8.25 -5.99
N ILE A 53 5.35 -8.00 -6.16
CA ILE A 53 4.72 -7.65 -7.44
C ILE A 53 4.35 -6.17 -7.42
N LEU A 54 4.95 -5.37 -8.31
CA LEU A 54 4.58 -3.96 -8.46
C LEU A 54 3.40 -3.81 -9.43
N THR A 55 2.28 -3.25 -8.96
CA THR A 55 1.04 -3.15 -9.75
C THR A 55 0.15 -1.99 -9.26
N PRO A 56 -0.78 -1.47 -10.07
CA PRO A 56 -1.73 -0.44 -9.63
C PRO A 56 -2.60 -0.89 -8.43
N ALA A 57 -3.11 0.08 -7.68
CA ALA A 57 -3.81 -0.18 -6.41
C ALA A 57 -5.01 -1.13 -6.55
N ASP A 58 -5.84 -0.94 -7.58
CA ASP A 58 -7.01 -1.80 -7.81
C ASP A 58 -6.62 -3.24 -8.18
N ASP A 59 -5.53 -3.46 -8.92
CA ASP A 59 -5.04 -4.81 -9.24
C ASP A 59 -4.43 -5.47 -8.00
N ALA A 60 -3.66 -4.74 -7.19
CA ALA A 60 -3.11 -5.25 -5.94
C ALA A 60 -4.22 -5.74 -5.01
N VAL A 61 -5.29 -4.94 -4.89
CA VAL A 61 -6.45 -5.26 -4.05
C VAL A 61 -7.29 -6.39 -4.65
N GLY A 62 -7.49 -6.41 -5.97
CA GLY A 62 -8.18 -7.49 -6.67
C GLY A 62 -7.47 -8.83 -6.53
N ARG A 63 -6.14 -8.83 -6.61
CA ARG A 63 -5.30 -10.02 -6.38
C ARG A 63 -5.38 -10.55 -4.95
N LEU A 64 -5.43 -9.65 -3.97
CA LEU A 64 -5.59 -10.04 -2.57
C LEU A 64 -6.98 -10.63 -2.34
N ALA A 65 -8.02 -10.00 -2.90
CA ALA A 65 -9.39 -10.50 -2.81
C ALA A 65 -9.59 -11.88 -3.47
N SER A 66 -8.85 -12.17 -4.55
CA SER A 66 -8.87 -13.48 -5.22
C SER A 66 -7.96 -14.53 -4.57
N GLY A 67 -7.17 -14.15 -3.57
CA GLY A 67 -6.21 -15.04 -2.90
C GLY A 67 -4.98 -15.39 -3.74
N THR A 68 -4.69 -14.61 -4.79
CA THR A 68 -3.48 -14.79 -5.63
C THR A 68 -2.23 -14.16 -5.02
N VAL A 69 -2.40 -13.26 -4.05
CA VAL A 69 -1.33 -12.71 -3.20
C VAL A 69 -1.75 -12.79 -1.74
N ASP A 70 -0.77 -12.79 -0.84
CA ASP A 70 -0.97 -12.91 0.61
C ASP A 70 -1.21 -11.56 1.28
N ALA A 71 -0.67 -10.48 0.70
CA ALA A 71 -0.84 -9.13 1.18
C ALA A 71 -0.81 -8.12 0.02
N ALA A 72 -1.46 -6.98 0.23
CA ALA A 72 -1.40 -5.84 -0.67
C ALA A 72 -1.00 -4.58 0.10
N ALA A 73 0.04 -3.88 -0.37
CA ALA A 73 0.47 -2.58 0.13
C ALA A 73 0.12 -1.51 -0.90
N VAL A 74 -0.75 -0.58 -0.54
CA VAL A 74 -1.22 0.47 -1.45
C VAL A 74 -0.92 1.83 -0.86
N ASP A 75 -0.65 2.79 -1.74
CA ASP A 75 -0.49 4.20 -1.42
C ASP A 75 -1.61 5.04 -2.04
N GLY A 76 -1.71 6.28 -1.60
CA GLY A 76 -2.64 7.26 -2.15
C GLY A 76 -2.74 8.49 -1.25
N VAL A 77 -3.55 9.45 -1.71
CA VAL A 77 -3.83 10.69 -0.98
C VAL A 77 -5.16 10.54 -0.25
N THR A 78 -5.17 10.84 1.04
CA THR A 78 -6.35 10.82 1.91
C THR A 78 -6.30 11.97 2.91
N ALA A 79 -7.42 12.27 3.54
CA ALA A 79 -7.43 13.17 4.69
C ALA A 79 -6.53 12.60 5.81
N PRO A 80 -5.94 13.44 6.68
CA PRO A 80 -5.12 12.95 7.79
C PRO A 80 -5.88 11.92 8.63
N ASN A 81 -5.28 10.75 8.88
CA ASN A 81 -5.89 9.60 9.56
C ASN A 81 -7.14 9.01 8.86
N GLY A 82 -7.48 9.47 7.65
CA GLY A 82 -8.59 8.93 6.86
C GLY A 82 -8.17 7.66 6.13
N PRO A 83 -9.05 6.66 5.98
CA PRO A 83 -8.72 5.47 5.21
C PRO A 83 -8.52 5.81 3.73
N LEU A 84 -7.57 5.14 3.06
CA LEU A 84 -7.44 5.23 1.60
C LEU A 84 -8.70 4.68 0.94
N GLY A 85 -9.29 5.42 0.00
CA GLY A 85 -10.50 5.06 -0.75
C GLY A 85 -10.28 4.01 -1.84
N VAL A 86 -9.43 3.00 -1.59
CA VAL A 86 -9.24 1.89 -2.53
C VAL A 86 -10.47 0.98 -2.48
N THR A 87 -10.93 0.53 -3.66
CA THR A 87 -12.11 -0.32 -3.88
C THR A 87 -12.31 -1.33 -2.74
N GLU A 88 -13.44 -1.26 -2.02
CA GLU A 88 -13.68 -2.11 -0.84
C GLU A 88 -14.00 -3.57 -1.25
N PRO A 89 -13.12 -4.55 -0.98
CA PRO A 89 -13.34 -5.92 -1.46
C PRO A 89 -14.08 -6.78 -0.43
N GLY A 90 -14.77 -6.19 0.54
CA GLY A 90 -15.44 -6.92 1.61
C GLY A 90 -14.54 -7.16 2.83
N VAL A 91 -14.36 -8.43 3.24
CA VAL A 91 -13.77 -8.85 4.54
C VAL A 91 -12.23 -8.78 4.56
N LEU A 92 -11.63 -7.73 4.01
CA LEU A 92 -10.19 -7.53 4.10
C LEU A 92 -9.84 -6.73 5.35
N THR A 93 -8.83 -7.18 6.08
CA THR A 93 -8.26 -6.38 7.17
C THR A 93 -7.30 -5.34 6.59
N ARG A 94 -7.46 -4.08 6.99
CA ARG A 94 -6.63 -2.96 6.54
C ARG A 94 -5.94 -2.34 7.74
N CYS A 95 -4.67 -1.96 7.56
CA CYS A 95 -3.89 -1.29 8.60
C CYS A 95 -3.07 -0.17 7.95
N LEU A 96 -3.00 0.99 8.61
CA LEU A 96 -2.14 2.09 8.22
C LEU A 96 -0.68 1.73 8.54
N VAL A 97 0.17 1.66 7.53
CA VAL A 97 1.60 1.35 7.68
C VAL A 97 2.42 2.61 7.97
N SER A 98 2.15 3.68 7.22
CA SER A 98 2.83 4.96 7.34
C SER A 98 2.04 6.07 6.68
N GLU A 99 2.19 7.29 7.20
CA GLU A 99 1.81 8.52 6.53
C GLU A 99 3.09 9.31 6.20
N VAL A 100 3.14 9.88 5.01
CA VAL A 100 4.22 10.74 4.56
C VAL A 100 3.64 12.09 4.14
N ARG A 101 4.43 13.16 4.29
CA ARG A 101 3.99 14.48 3.82
C ARG A 101 3.93 14.49 2.30
N LEU A 102 2.80 14.93 1.75
CA LEU A 102 2.68 15.23 0.33
C LEU A 102 3.45 16.51 0.01
N LEU A 103 4.25 16.49 -1.05
CA LEU A 103 5.04 17.63 -1.52
C LEU A 103 4.57 18.00 -2.93
N VAL A 104 4.57 19.30 -3.22
CA VAL A 104 4.36 19.81 -4.58
C VAL A 104 5.72 20.18 -5.15
N LEU A 105 6.12 19.51 -6.22
CA LEU A 105 7.33 19.85 -6.96
C LEU A 105 6.99 20.89 -8.03
N LEU A 106 7.66 22.01 -7.98
CA LEU A 106 7.47 23.12 -8.91
C LEU A 106 8.79 23.45 -9.60
N PRO A 107 8.77 23.81 -10.89
CA PRO A 107 9.90 24.47 -11.52
C PRO A 107 10.34 25.70 -10.71
N ALA A 108 11.65 26.00 -10.71
CA ALA A 108 12.20 27.10 -9.92
C ALA A 108 11.61 28.48 -10.30
N ASP A 109 11.16 28.62 -11.54
CA ASP A 109 10.53 29.82 -12.11
C ASP A 109 8.99 29.80 -12.00
N HIS A 110 8.41 28.79 -11.35
CA HIS A 110 6.96 28.70 -11.20
C HIS A 110 6.44 29.79 -10.25
N PRO A 111 5.32 30.49 -10.57
CA PRO A 111 4.79 31.56 -9.71
C PRO A 111 4.52 31.13 -8.27
N LEU A 112 4.00 29.90 -8.09
CA LEU A 112 3.74 29.32 -6.78
C LEU A 112 5.02 28.95 -6.00
N ALA A 113 6.19 28.85 -6.65
CA ALA A 113 7.45 28.54 -5.96
C ALA A 113 7.91 29.67 -5.03
N THR A 114 7.42 30.90 -5.26
CA THR A 114 7.69 32.05 -4.38
C THR A 114 6.84 32.06 -3.11
N LEU A 115 5.81 31.21 -3.03
CA LEU A 115 4.93 31.12 -1.87
C LEU A 115 5.57 30.22 -0.82
N GLY A 116 5.70 30.72 0.41
CA GLY A 116 6.25 29.95 1.54
C GLY A 116 5.32 28.84 2.04
N ARG A 117 4.04 28.85 1.62
CA ARG A 117 3.03 27.82 1.88
C ARG A 117 2.06 27.74 0.71
N LEU A 118 1.58 26.55 0.43
CA LEU A 118 0.54 26.28 -0.56
C LEU A 118 -0.72 25.81 0.16
N ASP A 119 -1.86 26.36 -0.21
CA ASP A 119 -3.17 25.81 0.12
C ASP A 119 -3.73 25.04 -1.08
N LEU A 120 -4.73 24.19 -0.84
CA LEU A 120 -5.33 23.37 -1.90
C LEU A 120 -6.00 24.20 -3.00
N GLU A 121 -6.49 25.40 -2.67
CA GLU A 121 -7.13 26.29 -3.65
C GLU A 121 -6.09 26.86 -4.63
N SER A 122 -4.93 27.28 -4.11
CA SER A 122 -3.83 27.86 -4.88
C SER A 122 -3.22 26.90 -5.92
N ILE A 123 -3.30 25.59 -5.64
CA ILE A 123 -2.77 24.55 -6.55
C ILE A 123 -3.87 23.94 -7.42
N ARG A 124 -5.15 24.25 -7.17
CA ARG A 124 -6.29 23.66 -7.89
C ARG A 124 -6.23 23.94 -9.39
N ASP A 125 -5.89 25.18 -9.76
CA ASP A 125 -5.85 25.64 -11.15
C ASP A 125 -4.47 25.43 -11.81
N ALA A 126 -3.52 24.84 -11.09
CA ALA A 126 -2.21 24.52 -11.66
C ALA A 126 -2.32 23.42 -12.73
N ARG A 127 -1.37 23.41 -13.67
CA ARG A 127 -1.27 22.31 -14.64
C ARG A 127 -0.60 21.11 -13.97
N TRP A 128 -1.40 20.15 -13.54
CA TRP A 128 -0.92 18.92 -12.93
C TRP A 128 -0.34 17.96 -13.95
N ILE A 129 0.79 17.33 -13.58
CA ILE A 129 1.30 16.14 -14.24
C ILE A 129 0.75 14.96 -13.45
N ASP A 130 -0.23 14.27 -14.02
CA ASP A 130 -0.68 12.98 -13.51
C ASP A 130 -0.06 11.88 -14.37
N ALA A 131 0.81 11.08 -13.76
CA ALA A 131 1.62 10.11 -14.46
C ALA A 131 1.75 8.80 -13.66
N PRO A 132 0.62 8.10 -13.39
CA PRO A 132 0.57 6.96 -12.48
C PRO A 132 1.36 5.75 -13.01
N ASP A 133 1.49 5.62 -14.34
CA ASP A 133 2.24 4.55 -14.99
C ASP A 133 3.69 4.95 -15.33
N LEU A 134 4.10 6.18 -14.99
CA LEU A 134 5.42 6.67 -15.34
C LEU A 134 6.45 6.07 -14.40
N ARG A 135 7.27 5.18 -14.95
CA ARG A 135 8.43 4.65 -14.25
C ARG A 135 9.50 5.75 -14.15
N CYS A 136 9.57 6.41 -13.00
CA CYS A 136 10.68 7.31 -12.70
C CYS A 136 11.93 6.48 -12.37
N ASP A 137 12.94 6.55 -13.23
CA ASP A 137 14.30 6.14 -12.91
C ASP A 137 14.98 7.32 -12.17
N PRO A 138 15.27 7.20 -10.85
CA PRO A 138 15.87 8.29 -10.09
C PRO A 138 17.28 8.64 -10.57
N GLY A 139 17.95 7.77 -11.35
CA GLY A 139 19.25 8.07 -11.97
C GLY A 139 19.17 9.00 -13.18
N ARG A 140 17.96 9.40 -13.59
CA ARG A 140 17.71 10.12 -14.85
C ARG A 140 17.02 11.47 -14.69
N ILE A 141 16.80 11.91 -13.45
CA ILE A 141 16.33 13.27 -13.15
C ILE A 141 17.58 14.18 -13.22
N PRO A 142 17.60 15.19 -14.11
CA PRO A 142 18.74 16.10 -14.27
C PRO A 142 19.05 16.90 -12.99
#